data_AF-A0A2H6KD93-F1
#
_entry.id   AF-A0A2H6KD93-F1
#
_cell.length_a   1.000
_cell.length_b   1.000
_cell.length_c   1.000
_cell.angle_alpha   90.00
_cell.angle_beta   90.00
_cell.angle_gamma   90.00
#
_symmetry.space_group_name_H-M   'P 1'
#
loop_
_entity.id
_entity.type
_entity.pdbx_description
1 polymer ?
#
loop_
_entity_poly.entity_id
_entity_poly.type
_entity_poly.pdbx_seq_one_letter_code
_entity_poly.pdbx_strand_id
1 'polypeptide(L)'
;MGGPPSVVKPVAAEKPTKGIALYINNADCYRNIEATNSLYISAENVYSDLWAVSLAISESDASPEVKEVEQKQCSDHMEIVERIIHDIPNYIHVKRILLKYRAITEVFRKGRLTAERSAALSIAMSSLEQQFQHCEVLAKNMMTPDVYQHYAANVGEAESFVQIYKVPESTHLTDQEASTEWKPLGKVITWKAQETITRNTEDIKDAKKSSGHTVIRMGVIRTMVAVGIMAAL
;
A
#
# COMPACT_ATOMS: atom_id res chain seq x y z
N MET A 1 14.87 -60.68 -17.25
CA MET A 1 13.84 -60.25 -16.28
C MET A 1 14.10 -58.78 -15.96
N GLY A 2 13.23 -57.87 -16.40
CA GLY A 2 13.34 -56.44 -16.11
C GLY A 2 12.58 -56.13 -14.82
N GLY A 3 13.28 -55.65 -13.79
CA GLY A 3 12.66 -55.22 -12.54
C GLY A 3 11.73 -54.02 -12.78
N PRO A 4 10.61 -53.91 -12.04
CA PRO A 4 9.70 -52.80 -12.17
C PRO A 4 10.42 -51.47 -11.90
N PRO A 5 10.14 -50.40 -12.66
CA PRO A 5 10.74 -49.09 -12.45
C PRO A 5 10.41 -48.61 -11.05
N SER A 6 11.46 -48.42 -10.24
CA SER A 6 11.37 -47.84 -8.91
C SER A 6 10.67 -46.48 -9.00
N VAL A 7 9.47 -46.40 -8.44
CA VAL A 7 8.73 -45.14 -8.29
C VAL A 7 9.55 -44.24 -7.36
N VAL A 8 10.31 -43.31 -7.94
CA VAL A 8 11.03 -42.29 -7.17
C VAL A 8 9.97 -41.40 -6.53
N LYS A 9 9.81 -41.52 -5.20
CA LYS A 9 8.95 -40.62 -4.43
C LYS A 9 9.42 -39.18 -4.67
N PRO A 10 8.52 -38.25 -5.03
CA PRO A 10 8.88 -36.85 -5.19
C PRO A 10 9.41 -36.34 -3.84
N VAL A 11 10.68 -35.92 -3.84
CA VAL A 11 11.29 -35.23 -2.71
C VAL A 11 10.52 -33.94 -2.49
N ALA A 12 10.01 -33.73 -1.28
CA ALA A 12 9.31 -32.50 -0.93
C ALA A 12 10.25 -31.32 -1.18
N ALA A 13 9.83 -30.39 -2.05
CA ALA A 13 10.61 -29.20 -2.36
C ALA A 13 10.85 -28.40 -1.07
N GLU A 14 12.13 -28.21 -0.73
CA GLU A 14 12.52 -27.44 0.45
C GLU A 14 12.04 -25.99 0.29
N LYS A 15 11.43 -25.42 1.34
CA LYS A 15 10.96 -24.04 1.31
C LYS A 15 12.17 -23.10 1.21
N PRO A 16 12.17 -22.12 0.29
CA PRO A 16 13.24 -21.14 0.23
C PRO A 16 13.40 -20.40 1.56
N THR A 17 14.63 -20.30 2.06
CA THR A 17 14.95 -19.67 3.35
C THR A 17 15.56 -18.28 3.20
N LYS A 18 15.81 -17.81 1.97
CA LYS A 18 16.49 -16.54 1.68
C LYS A 18 16.11 -15.96 0.33
N GLY A 19 16.45 -14.69 0.12
CA GLY A 19 16.29 -13.96 -1.13
C GLY A 19 14.82 -13.71 -1.47
N ILE A 20 14.56 -13.27 -2.70
CA ILE A 20 13.20 -12.89 -3.14
C ILE A 20 12.19 -14.05 -2.96
N ALA A 21 12.64 -15.29 -3.18
CA ALA A 21 11.81 -16.49 -3.10
C ALA A 21 11.18 -16.72 -1.71
N LEU A 22 11.81 -16.22 -0.63
CA LEU A 22 11.26 -16.28 0.73
C LEU A 22 10.01 -15.39 0.86
N TYR A 23 10.09 -14.16 0.37
CA TYR A 23 9.05 -13.13 0.57
C TYR A 23 7.87 -13.31 -0.40
N ILE A 24 8.16 -13.72 -1.64
CA ILE A 24 7.14 -13.82 -2.70
C ILE A 24 6.06 -14.86 -2.41
N ASN A 25 6.40 -15.89 -1.63
CA ASN A 25 5.49 -16.97 -1.25
C ASN A 25 4.85 -16.72 0.12
N ASN A 26 5.20 -15.61 0.79
CA ASN A 26 4.61 -15.21 2.05
C ASN A 26 3.36 -14.35 1.78
N ALA A 27 2.19 -14.88 2.12
CA ALA A 27 0.91 -14.23 1.86
C ALA A 27 0.74 -12.91 2.64
N ASP A 28 1.33 -12.81 3.83
CA ASP A 28 1.21 -11.62 4.67
C ASP A 28 2.11 -10.49 4.14
N CYS A 29 3.35 -10.81 3.76
CA CYS A 29 4.24 -9.87 3.08
C CYS A 29 3.60 -9.26 1.84
N TYR A 30 3.02 -10.10 0.97
CA TYR A 30 2.37 -9.62 -0.24
C TYR A 30 1.13 -8.76 0.08
N ARG A 31 0.31 -9.18 1.04
CA ARG A 31 -0.90 -8.44 1.44
C ARG A 31 -0.55 -7.07 2.02
N ASN A 32 0.45 -7.01 2.89
CA ASN A 32 0.89 -5.77 3.52
C ASN A 32 1.46 -4.80 2.48
N ILE A 33 2.32 -5.28 1.57
CA ILE A 33 2.84 -4.47 0.45
C ILE A 33 1.71 -3.94 -0.45
N GLU A 34 0.70 -4.76 -0.75
CA GLU A 34 -0.46 -4.33 -1.53
C GLU A 34 -1.25 -3.23 -0.79
N ALA A 35 -1.51 -3.44 0.50
CA ALA A 35 -2.24 -2.48 1.33
C ALA A 35 -1.48 -1.15 1.49
N THR A 36 -0.15 -1.18 1.61
CA THR A 36 0.70 0.02 1.63
C THR A 36 0.55 0.87 0.37
N ASN A 37 0.35 0.25 -0.80
CA ASN A 37 0.12 1.00 -2.05
C ASN A 37 -1.22 1.74 -2.04
N SER A 38 -2.29 1.12 -1.53
CA SER A 38 -3.57 1.81 -1.34
C SER A 38 -3.47 2.94 -0.32
N LEU A 39 -2.68 2.71 0.75
CA LEU A 39 -2.45 3.70 1.80
C LEU A 39 -1.72 4.95 1.27
N TYR A 40 -0.83 4.82 0.29
CA TYR A 40 -0.18 5.96 -0.37
C TYR A 40 -1.19 6.97 -0.92
N ILE A 41 -2.16 6.47 -1.69
CA ILE A 41 -3.19 7.31 -2.32
C ILE A 41 -4.04 7.98 -1.23
N SER A 42 -4.38 7.23 -0.18
CA SER A 42 -5.11 7.77 0.97
C SER A 42 -4.33 8.88 1.68
N ALA A 43 -3.03 8.67 1.90
CA ALA A 43 -2.14 9.63 2.54
C ALA A 43 -2.01 10.92 1.72
N GLU A 44 -1.84 10.83 0.39
CA GLU A 44 -1.82 12.00 -0.49
C GLU A 44 -3.11 12.83 -0.41
N ASN A 45 -4.27 12.15 -0.41
CA ASN A 45 -5.57 12.82 -0.27
C ASN A 45 -5.72 13.50 1.09
N VAL A 46 -5.38 12.80 2.18
CA VAL A 46 -5.45 13.34 3.55
C VAL A 46 -4.49 14.52 3.71
N TYR A 47 -3.29 14.47 3.13
CA TYR A 47 -2.35 15.59 3.17
C TYR A 47 -2.91 16.83 2.45
N SER A 48 -3.52 16.64 1.28
CA SER A 48 -4.19 17.73 0.55
C SER A 48 -5.36 18.31 1.35
N ASP A 49 -6.12 17.47 2.05
CA ASP A 49 -7.22 17.93 2.92
C ASP A 49 -6.70 18.69 4.14
N LEU A 50 -5.64 18.21 4.79
CA LEU A 50 -4.98 18.91 5.90
C LEU A 50 -4.48 20.29 5.48
N TRP A 51 -3.93 20.41 4.27
CA TRP A 51 -3.55 21.70 3.72
C TRP A 51 -4.75 22.66 3.61
N ALA A 52 -5.90 22.17 3.15
CA ALA A 52 -7.12 22.98 3.09
C ALA A 52 -7.64 23.38 4.48
N VAL A 53 -7.59 22.46 5.45
CA VAL A 53 -7.97 22.74 6.85
C VAL A 53 -7.06 23.81 7.48
N SER A 54 -5.75 23.71 7.27
CA SER A 54 -4.76 24.71 7.69
C SER A 54 -5.11 26.12 7.21
N LEU A 55 -5.51 26.26 5.93
CA LEU A 55 -5.98 27.54 5.38
C LEU A 55 -7.26 28.01 6.07
N ALA A 56 -8.23 27.11 6.26
CA ALA A 56 -9.50 27.43 6.92
C ALA A 56 -9.33 27.88 8.38
N ILE A 57 -8.45 27.24 9.15
CA ILE A 57 -8.12 27.65 10.54
C ILE A 57 -7.59 29.08 10.55
N SER A 58 -6.67 29.38 9.63
CA SER A 58 -6.07 30.71 9.50
C SER A 58 -7.11 31.80 9.19
N GLU A 59 -8.09 31.49 8.33
CA GLU A 59 -9.15 32.39 7.89
C GLU A 59 -10.35 32.49 8.86
N SER A 60 -10.44 31.60 9.86
CA SER A 60 -11.59 31.56 10.80
C SER A 60 -11.71 32.82 11.67
N ASP A 61 -12.86 33.05 12.30
CA ASP A 61 -13.07 34.15 13.26
C ASP A 61 -12.64 33.78 14.70
N ALA A 62 -11.99 32.62 14.90
CA ALA A 62 -11.54 32.17 16.21
C ALA A 62 -10.47 33.10 16.83
N SER A 63 -10.31 33.04 18.16
CA SER A 63 -9.27 33.82 18.84
C SER A 63 -7.87 33.38 18.38
N PRO A 64 -6.86 34.28 18.44
CA PRO A 64 -5.50 33.94 18.04
C PRO A 64 -4.93 32.70 18.74
N GLU A 65 -5.24 32.52 20.03
CA GLU A 65 -4.77 31.40 20.83
C GLU A 65 -5.38 30.07 20.37
N VAL A 66 -6.67 30.06 20.00
CA VAL A 66 -7.35 28.87 19.47
C VAL A 66 -6.75 28.51 18.11
N LYS A 67 -6.57 29.49 17.22
CA LYS A 67 -5.94 29.28 15.91
C LYS A 67 -4.55 28.69 16.05
N GLU A 68 -3.72 29.20 16.96
CA GLU A 68 -2.36 28.70 17.17
C GLU A 68 -2.35 27.22 17.56
N VAL A 69 -3.22 26.82 18.49
CA VAL A 69 -3.31 25.43 18.95
C VAL A 69 -3.78 24.50 17.82
N GLU A 70 -4.84 24.87 17.11
CA GLU A 70 -5.39 24.08 16.00
C GLU A 70 -4.41 24.00 14.82
N GLN A 71 -3.76 25.11 14.49
CA GLN A 71 -2.76 25.18 13.43
C GLN A 71 -1.56 24.29 13.75
N LYS A 72 -1.10 24.29 15.01
CA LYS A 72 -0.03 23.39 15.45
C LYS A 72 -0.44 21.93 15.31
N GLN A 73 -1.65 21.56 15.74
CA GLN A 73 -2.13 20.19 15.61
C GLN A 73 -2.24 19.77 14.13
N CYS A 74 -2.76 20.63 13.27
CA CYS A 74 -2.81 20.38 11.83
C CYS A 74 -1.41 20.16 11.23
N SER A 75 -0.43 21.00 11.63
CA SER A 75 0.97 20.87 11.21
C SER A 75 1.59 19.55 11.68
N ASP A 76 1.36 19.16 12.94
CA ASP A 76 1.85 17.90 13.50
C ASP A 76 1.34 16.69 12.69
N HIS A 77 0.05 16.70 12.28
CA HIS A 77 -0.50 15.67 11.39
C HIS A 77 0.10 15.71 9.98
N MET A 78 0.30 16.90 9.40
CA MET A 78 0.90 17.04 8.07
C MET A 78 2.31 16.45 8.03
N GLU A 79 3.15 16.75 9.01
CA GLU A 79 4.52 16.22 9.09
C GLU A 79 4.55 14.68 9.21
N ILE A 80 3.60 14.09 9.94
CA ILE A 80 3.47 12.64 10.06
C ILE A 80 3.07 12.04 8.70
N VAL A 81 2.04 12.57 8.06
CA VAL A 81 1.54 12.06 6.77
C VAL A 81 2.57 12.25 5.65
N GLU A 82 3.29 13.37 5.62
CA GLU A 82 4.34 13.63 4.64
C GLU A 82 5.49 12.61 4.73
N ARG A 83 5.94 12.29 5.95
CA ARG A 83 6.94 11.22 6.14
C ARG A 83 6.47 9.88 5.59
N ILE A 84 5.20 9.53 5.81
CA ILE A 84 4.59 8.31 5.26
C ILE A 84 4.58 8.34 3.72
N ILE A 85 4.17 9.46 3.11
CA ILE A 85 4.19 9.65 1.66
C ILE A 85 5.61 9.46 1.10
N HIS A 86 6.65 9.93 1.80
CA HIS A 86 8.04 9.73 1.40
C HIS A 86 8.55 8.30 1.55
N ASP A 87 8.10 7.57 2.56
CA ASP A 87 8.54 6.19 2.82
C ASP A 87 7.93 5.17 1.85
N ILE A 88 6.63 5.31 1.55
CA ILE A 88 5.86 4.31 0.78
C ILE A 88 6.44 3.99 -0.62
N PRO A 89 6.96 4.95 -1.42
CA PRO A 89 7.59 4.66 -2.71
C PRO A 89 8.65 3.56 -2.67
N ASN A 90 9.38 3.42 -1.55
CA ASN A 90 10.36 2.36 -1.37
C ASN A 90 9.70 0.97 -1.28
N TYR A 91 8.54 0.85 -0.63
CA TYR A 91 7.76 -0.40 -0.59
C TYR A 91 7.12 -0.72 -1.95
N ILE A 92 6.70 0.30 -2.70
CA ILE A 92 6.23 0.12 -4.10
C ILE A 92 7.36 -0.42 -4.97
N HIS A 93 8.60 0.01 -4.74
CA HIS A 93 9.77 -0.54 -5.44
C HIS A 93 9.97 -2.03 -5.12
N VAL A 94 9.89 -2.41 -3.84
CA VAL A 94 9.95 -3.83 -3.41
C VAL A 94 8.88 -4.66 -4.14
N LYS A 95 7.61 -4.20 -4.14
CA LYS A 95 6.51 -4.86 -4.86
C LYS A 95 6.87 -5.16 -6.31
N ARG A 96 7.47 -4.18 -7.00
CA ARG A 96 7.86 -4.31 -8.41
C ARG A 96 8.93 -5.39 -8.61
N ILE A 97 9.91 -5.47 -7.73
CA ILE A 97 10.94 -6.53 -7.77
C ILE A 97 10.29 -7.89 -7.58
N LEU A 98 9.45 -8.06 -6.55
CA LEU A 98 8.75 -9.31 -6.26
C LEU A 98 7.91 -9.77 -7.46
N LEU A 99 7.12 -8.87 -8.07
CA LEU A 99 6.28 -9.19 -9.22
C LEU A 99 7.09 -9.60 -10.46
N LYS A 100 8.20 -8.91 -10.74
CA LYS A 100 9.10 -9.27 -11.85
C LYS A 100 9.72 -10.66 -11.63
N TYR A 101 10.18 -10.94 -10.41
CA TYR A 101 10.72 -12.25 -10.07
C TYR A 101 9.67 -13.35 -10.25
N ARG A 102 8.43 -13.12 -9.79
CA ARG A 102 7.29 -14.04 -10.00
C ARG A 102 7.12 -14.40 -11.45
N ALA A 103 7.09 -13.36 -12.31
CA ALA A 103 6.84 -13.52 -13.72
C ALA A 103 7.94 -14.37 -14.38
N ILE A 104 9.21 -14.15 -14.01
CA ILE A 104 10.32 -14.95 -14.54
C ILE A 104 10.24 -16.40 -14.06
N THR A 105 9.99 -16.63 -12.77
CA THR A 105 9.83 -17.98 -12.20
C THR A 105 8.70 -18.76 -12.87
N GLU A 106 7.57 -18.10 -13.15
CA GLU A 106 6.46 -18.71 -13.89
C GLU A 106 6.83 -19.07 -15.34
N VAL A 107 7.69 -18.28 -15.98
CA VAL A 107 8.20 -18.60 -17.33
C VAL A 107 9.11 -19.83 -17.29
N PHE A 108 10.01 -19.94 -16.31
CA PHE A 108 10.83 -21.15 -16.11
C PHE A 108 9.95 -22.38 -15.87
N ARG A 109 8.93 -22.26 -15.01
CA ARG A 109 8.02 -23.37 -14.66
C ARG A 109 7.27 -23.93 -15.86
N LYS A 110 6.93 -23.11 -16.87
CA LYS A 110 6.21 -23.54 -18.08
C LYS A 110 7.06 -24.37 -19.06
N GLY A 111 8.39 -24.42 -18.89
CA GLY A 111 9.23 -25.49 -19.43
C GLY A 111 9.45 -25.53 -20.95
N ARG A 112 9.41 -24.38 -21.65
CA ARG A 112 9.76 -24.31 -23.09
C ARG A 112 10.65 -23.10 -23.39
N LEU A 113 11.90 -23.16 -22.96
CA LEU A 113 12.87 -22.09 -23.16
C LEU A 113 14.01 -22.58 -24.06
N THR A 114 14.39 -21.74 -25.03
CA THR A 114 15.67 -21.91 -25.71
C THR A 114 16.81 -21.67 -24.73
N ALA A 115 18.00 -22.21 -25.00
CA ALA A 115 19.17 -21.98 -24.16
C ALA A 115 19.47 -20.48 -24.00
N GLU A 116 19.38 -19.72 -25.08
CA GLU A 116 19.55 -18.26 -25.08
C GLU A 116 18.53 -17.57 -24.17
N ARG A 117 17.24 -17.91 -24.29
CA ARG A 117 16.20 -17.31 -23.46
C ARG A 117 16.35 -17.67 -21.99
N SER A 118 16.75 -18.91 -21.70
CA SER A 118 17.05 -19.37 -20.35
C SER A 118 18.18 -18.54 -19.73
N ALA A 119 19.29 -18.36 -20.45
CA ALA A 119 20.43 -17.58 -19.97
C ALA A 119 20.04 -16.12 -19.70
N ALA A 120 19.31 -15.47 -20.60
CA ALA A 120 18.83 -14.11 -20.42
C ALA A 120 17.93 -13.95 -19.18
N LEU A 121 17.03 -14.90 -18.94
CA LEU A 121 16.16 -14.88 -17.76
C LEU A 121 16.93 -15.15 -16.46
N SER A 122 17.94 -16.03 -16.49
CA SER A 122 18.81 -16.25 -15.33
C SER A 122 19.59 -14.99 -14.96
N ILE A 123 20.14 -14.27 -15.94
CA ILE A 123 20.81 -12.97 -15.72
C ILE A 123 19.82 -11.96 -15.12
N ALA A 124 18.60 -11.89 -15.64
CA ALA A 124 17.57 -11.00 -15.11
C ALA A 124 17.19 -11.35 -13.66
N MET A 125 17.07 -12.65 -13.30
CA MET A 125 16.84 -13.07 -11.92
C MET A 125 17.99 -12.66 -11.00
N SER A 126 19.24 -12.89 -11.40
CA SER A 126 20.41 -12.48 -10.60
C SER A 126 20.45 -10.97 -10.37
N SER A 127 20.12 -10.17 -11.40
CA SER A 127 20.03 -8.71 -11.27
C SER A 127 18.91 -8.28 -10.31
N LEU A 128 17.76 -8.97 -10.31
CA LEU A 128 16.68 -8.70 -9.35
C LEU A 128 17.10 -9.06 -7.93
N GLU A 129 17.75 -10.20 -7.70
CA GLU A 129 18.24 -10.58 -6.36
C GLU A 129 19.26 -9.55 -5.84
N GLN A 130 20.14 -9.03 -6.69
CA GLN A 130 21.07 -7.97 -6.31
C GLN A 130 20.35 -6.66 -5.94
N GLN A 131 19.39 -6.22 -6.76
CA GLN A 131 18.56 -5.04 -6.43
C GLN A 131 17.81 -5.24 -5.11
N PHE A 132 17.30 -6.46 -4.89
CA PHE A 132 16.53 -6.79 -3.71
C PHE A 132 17.34 -6.70 -2.42
N GLN A 133 18.63 -7.04 -2.43
CA GLN A 133 19.49 -6.94 -1.24
C GLN A 133 19.47 -5.53 -0.61
N HIS A 134 19.38 -4.48 -1.42
CA HIS A 134 19.31 -3.10 -0.94
C HIS A 134 17.98 -2.75 -0.28
N CYS A 135 16.91 -3.49 -0.56
CA CYS A 135 15.58 -3.25 -0.01
C CYS A 135 15.02 -4.44 0.79
N GLU A 136 15.84 -5.44 1.11
CA GLU A 136 15.40 -6.66 1.80
C GLU A 136 14.81 -6.33 3.18
N VAL A 137 15.39 -5.36 3.87
CA VAL A 137 14.88 -4.88 5.17
C VAL A 137 13.43 -4.39 5.07
N LEU A 138 13.05 -3.75 3.96
CA LEU A 138 11.68 -3.27 3.73
C LEU A 138 10.71 -4.43 3.49
N ALA A 139 11.14 -5.45 2.75
CA ALA A 139 10.34 -6.66 2.56
C ALA A 139 10.14 -7.43 3.88
N LYS A 140 11.20 -7.48 4.71
CA LYS A 140 11.16 -8.07 6.05
C LYS A 140 10.20 -7.33 6.98
N ASN A 141 10.22 -6.00 6.97
CA ASN A 141 9.27 -5.18 7.72
C ASN A 141 7.81 -5.48 7.35
N MET A 142 7.56 -5.86 6.10
CA MET A 142 6.23 -6.21 5.62
C MET A 142 5.80 -7.64 6.00
N MET A 143 6.70 -8.46 6.55
CA MET A 143 6.33 -9.78 7.07
C MET A 143 5.56 -9.71 8.39
N THR A 144 5.62 -8.59 9.12
CA THR A 144 4.76 -8.32 10.28
C THR A 144 3.79 -7.19 9.92
N PRO A 145 2.61 -7.14 10.55
CA PRO A 145 1.64 -6.10 10.26
C PRO A 145 2.03 -4.74 10.87
N ASP A 146 3.02 -4.69 11.77
CA ASP A 146 3.32 -3.54 12.64
C ASP A 146 3.58 -2.25 11.85
N VAL A 147 4.39 -2.33 10.77
CA VAL A 147 4.73 -1.14 9.97
C VAL A 147 3.52 -0.63 9.20
N TYR A 148 2.78 -1.52 8.55
CA TYR A 148 1.55 -1.13 7.84
C TYR A 148 0.52 -0.56 8.81
N GLN A 149 0.30 -1.21 9.96
CA GLN A 149 -0.66 -0.77 10.97
C GLN A 149 -0.28 0.59 11.56
N HIS A 150 1.03 0.82 11.80
CA HIS A 150 1.52 2.12 12.25
C HIS A 150 1.18 3.23 11.24
N TYR A 151 1.48 3.02 9.96
CA TYR A 151 1.14 4.01 8.94
C TYR A 151 -0.37 4.20 8.78
N ALA A 152 -1.14 3.11 8.78
CA ALA A 152 -2.59 3.16 8.63
C ALA A 152 -3.26 3.90 9.80
N ALA A 153 -2.79 3.69 11.04
CA ALA A 153 -3.29 4.38 12.22
C ALA A 153 -3.03 5.89 12.13
N ASN A 154 -1.80 6.30 11.78
CA ASN A 154 -1.45 7.72 11.64
C ASN A 154 -2.26 8.42 10.54
N VAL A 155 -2.44 7.77 9.39
CA VAL A 155 -3.27 8.33 8.31
C VAL A 155 -4.73 8.41 8.73
N GLY A 156 -5.26 7.40 9.43
CA GLY A 156 -6.64 7.41 9.94
C GLY A 156 -6.89 8.46 11.03
N GLU A 157 -5.90 8.75 11.88
CA GLU A 157 -5.98 9.83 12.86
C GLU A 157 -6.02 11.21 12.19
N ALA A 158 -5.13 11.43 11.22
CA ALA A 158 -5.13 12.64 10.40
C ALA A 158 -6.44 12.82 9.61
N GLU A 159 -6.98 11.74 9.05
CA GLU A 159 -8.29 11.74 8.39
C GLU A 159 -9.40 12.11 9.36
N SER A 160 -9.39 11.57 10.58
CA SER A 160 -10.36 11.90 11.63
C SER A 160 -10.30 13.38 12.01
N PHE A 161 -9.09 13.95 12.10
CA PHE A 161 -8.90 15.38 12.31
C PHE A 161 -9.53 16.21 11.18
N VAL A 162 -9.27 15.85 9.92
CA VAL A 162 -9.87 16.50 8.74
C VAL A 162 -11.40 16.48 8.80
N GLN A 163 -12.00 15.36 9.22
CA GLN A 163 -13.46 15.23 9.23
C GLN A 163 -14.16 16.19 10.21
N ILE A 164 -13.49 16.59 11.30
CA ILE A 164 -14.02 17.58 12.25
C ILE A 164 -14.31 18.91 11.54
N TYR A 165 -13.47 19.30 10.57
CA TYR A 165 -13.61 20.55 9.83
C TYR A 165 -14.48 20.44 8.57
N LYS A 166 -14.77 19.21 8.10
CA LYS A 166 -15.63 18.97 6.93
C LYS A 166 -17.11 18.98 7.27
N VAL A 167 -17.48 18.62 8.49
CA VAL A 167 -18.88 18.69 8.94
C VAL A 167 -19.21 20.18 9.06
N PRO A 168 -20.09 20.74 8.21
CA PRO A 168 -20.54 22.11 8.42
C PRO A 168 -21.10 22.15 9.83
N GLU A 169 -20.54 23.03 10.65
CA GLU A 169 -21.01 23.26 12.00
C GLU A 169 -22.51 23.54 11.87
N SER A 170 -23.33 22.54 12.19
CA SER A 170 -24.77 22.59 11.96
C SER A 170 -25.26 23.76 12.78
N THR A 171 -25.51 24.86 12.08
CA THR A 171 -26.03 26.12 12.59
C THR A 171 -27.39 25.82 13.21
N HIS A 172 -27.43 25.39 14.47
CA HIS A 172 -28.59 25.40 15.35
C HIS A 172 -28.21 24.89 16.75
N LEU A 173 -27.52 25.73 17.51
CA LEU A 173 -27.87 25.94 18.92
C LEU A 173 -27.87 27.46 19.17
N THR A 174 -28.95 28.06 18.68
CA THR A 174 -29.43 29.35 19.17
C THR A 174 -29.81 29.16 20.64
N ASP A 175 -29.16 29.97 21.48
CA ASP A 175 -29.47 30.31 22.87
C ASP A 175 -29.41 29.17 23.92
N GLN A 176 -28.43 29.23 24.82
CA GLN A 176 -28.64 29.66 26.22
C GLN A 176 -27.36 29.59 27.08
N GLU A 177 -26.97 30.78 27.55
CA GLU A 177 -26.26 31.14 28.81
C GLU A 177 -24.80 30.73 29.08
N ALA A 178 -23.99 31.79 29.10
CA ALA A 178 -22.75 32.02 29.81
C ALA A 178 -22.43 31.05 30.97
N SER A 179 -21.45 30.17 30.76
CA SER A 179 -20.61 29.66 31.83
C SER A 179 -19.15 29.73 31.39
N THR A 180 -18.39 30.63 32.01
CA THR A 180 -16.94 30.77 31.90
C THR A 180 -16.25 29.58 32.58
N GLU A 181 -16.28 28.43 31.92
CA GLU A 181 -15.39 27.32 32.24
C GLU A 181 -14.97 26.64 30.93
N TRP A 182 -13.91 27.17 30.30
CA TRP A 182 -13.21 26.48 29.22
C TRP A 182 -12.59 25.21 29.79
N LYS A 183 -13.34 24.10 29.74
CA LYS A 183 -12.76 22.77 29.92
C LYS A 183 -12.04 22.42 28.63
N PRO A 184 -10.71 22.14 28.67
CA PRO A 184 -10.06 21.57 27.52
C PRO A 184 -10.82 20.31 27.12
N LEU A 185 -11.02 20.10 25.82
CA LEU A 185 -11.62 18.90 25.23
C LEU A 185 -10.65 17.71 25.41
N GLY A 186 -10.30 17.42 26.65
CA GLY A 186 -9.29 16.48 27.07
C GLY A 186 -9.93 15.43 27.94
N LYS A 187 -10.68 14.51 27.34
CA LYS A 187 -10.79 13.14 27.87
C LYS A 187 -11.42 12.16 26.88
N VAL A 188 -10.53 11.37 26.29
CA VAL A 188 -10.67 9.91 26.11
C VAL A 188 -11.86 9.50 25.24
N ILE A 189 -11.66 9.55 23.92
CA ILE A 189 -12.22 8.52 23.05
C ILE A 189 -11.14 7.43 22.93
N THR A 190 -11.20 6.43 23.80
CA THR A 190 -10.49 5.17 23.60
C THR A 190 -11.01 4.51 22.32
N TRP A 191 -10.35 4.73 21.19
CA TRP A 191 -10.62 3.94 19.99
C TRP A 191 -9.98 2.57 20.14
N LYS A 192 -10.78 1.62 20.64
CA LYS A 192 -10.59 0.20 20.36
C LYS A 192 -11.12 -0.05 18.94
N ALA A 193 -10.31 0.26 17.92
CA ALA A 193 -10.56 -0.16 16.55
C ALA A 193 -9.69 -1.37 16.23
N GLN A 194 -10.03 -2.51 16.85
CA GLN A 194 -9.59 -3.83 16.40
C GLN A 194 -10.83 -4.69 16.31
N GLU A 195 -11.00 -5.35 15.16
CA GLU A 195 -12.17 -6.13 14.71
C GLU A 195 -13.34 -5.24 14.27
N THR A 196 -13.62 -5.09 12.97
CA THR A 196 -14.40 -6.10 12.23
C THR A 196 -14.45 -5.70 10.75
N ILE A 197 -13.70 -6.39 9.88
CA ILE A 197 -14.10 -6.55 8.48
C ILE A 197 -13.89 -8.03 8.14
N THR A 198 -14.86 -8.84 8.56
CA THR A 198 -15.11 -10.16 7.98
C THR A 198 -16.62 -10.33 7.94
N ARG A 199 -17.12 -10.77 6.79
CA ARG A 199 -18.53 -10.98 6.40
C ARG A 199 -19.21 -9.73 5.84
N ASN A 200 -19.31 -9.71 4.51
CA ASN A 200 -20.60 -9.86 3.82
C ASN A 200 -20.32 -10.18 2.33
N THR A 201 -20.19 -11.46 2.04
CA THR A 201 -20.39 -12.00 0.68
C THR A 201 -21.36 -13.15 0.82
N GLU A 202 -22.64 -12.84 0.81
CA GLU A 202 -23.70 -13.78 0.44
C GLU A 202 -24.91 -12.96 -0.02
N ASP A 203 -25.53 -13.45 -1.10
CA ASP A 203 -26.77 -13.01 -1.75
C ASP A 203 -26.81 -11.69 -2.54
N ILE A 204 -26.45 -11.80 -3.82
CA ILE A 204 -27.31 -11.26 -4.90
C ILE A 204 -27.42 -12.32 -6.00
N LYS A 205 -28.48 -13.13 -5.94
CA LYS A 205 -29.03 -13.85 -7.09
C LYS A 205 -29.83 -12.87 -7.95
N ASP A 206 -29.64 -13.00 -9.26
CA ASP A 206 -30.54 -12.62 -10.35
C ASP A 206 -31.11 -11.20 -10.38
N ALA A 207 -30.49 -10.33 -11.19
CA ALA A 207 -31.24 -9.35 -11.97
C ALA A 207 -30.63 -9.13 -13.36
N LYS A 208 -31.44 -9.49 -14.36
CA LYS A 208 -31.33 -9.25 -15.80
C LYS A 208 -30.86 -7.83 -16.19
N LYS A 209 -30.14 -7.80 -17.32
CA LYS A 209 -30.14 -6.76 -18.36
C LYS A 209 -29.88 -5.32 -17.90
N SER A 210 -28.67 -4.84 -18.14
CA SER A 210 -28.51 -3.50 -18.71
C SER A 210 -27.18 -3.41 -19.46
N SER A 211 -27.31 -3.10 -20.75
CA SER A 211 -26.23 -2.81 -21.68
C SER A 211 -25.79 -1.35 -21.51
N GLY A 212 -24.51 -1.15 -21.19
CA GLY A 212 -23.89 0.17 -21.20
C GLY A 212 -22.41 0.02 -21.50
N HIS A 213 -22.02 0.34 -22.72
CA HIS A 213 -20.63 0.46 -23.16
C HIS A 213 -19.92 1.51 -22.29
N THR A 214 -18.89 1.09 -21.54
CA THR A 214 -17.89 2.01 -21.02
C THR A 214 -16.52 1.59 -21.55
N VAL A 215 -15.93 2.52 -22.29
CA VAL A 215 -14.67 2.43 -23.01
C VAL A 215 -13.52 2.12 -22.05
N ILE A 216 -12.90 0.97 -22.23
CA ILE A 216 -11.64 0.57 -21.58
C ILE A 216 -10.52 1.35 -22.28
N ARG A 217 -9.94 2.36 -21.61
CA ARG A 217 -8.65 2.92 -22.03
C ARG A 217 -7.54 1.93 -21.71
N MET A 218 -7.17 1.13 -22.72
CA MET A 218 -5.93 0.35 -22.76
C MET A 218 -4.72 1.31 -22.74
N GLY A 219 -4.02 1.37 -21.61
CA GLY A 219 -2.67 1.90 -21.54
C GLY A 219 -1.71 0.95 -22.25
N VAL A 220 -1.32 1.30 -23.47
CA VAL A 220 -0.35 0.56 -24.29
C VAL A 220 1.04 0.74 -23.67
N ILE A 221 1.59 -0.32 -23.06
CA ILE A 221 3.02 -0.39 -22.74
C ILE A 221 3.74 -0.78 -24.02
N ARG A 222 4.36 0.19 -24.71
CA ARG A 222 5.36 -0.07 -25.75
C ARG A 222 6.68 -0.44 -25.09
N THR A 223 7.02 -1.73 -25.11
CA THR A 223 8.38 -2.21 -24.89
C THR A 223 9.25 -1.92 -26.12
N MET A 224 10.22 -1.01 -26.00
CA MET A 224 11.34 -0.95 -26.94
C MET A 224 12.42 -1.95 -26.49
N VAL A 225 12.60 -3.00 -27.29
CA VAL A 225 13.80 -3.85 -27.26
C VAL A 225 14.69 -3.36 -28.38
N ALA A 226 15.78 -2.68 -28.05
CA ALA A 226 16.85 -2.41 -29.00
C ALA A 226 17.89 -3.53 -28.86
N VAL A 227 17.84 -4.46 -29.82
CA VAL A 227 18.87 -5.46 -30.08
C VAL A 227 20.03 -4.74 -30.78
N GLY A 228 21.22 -4.75 -30.17
CA GLY A 228 22.46 -4.32 -30.80
C GLY A 228 23.41 -5.51 -30.91
N ILE A 229 23.32 -6.24 -32.02
CA ILE A 229 24.36 -7.16 -32.51
C ILE A 229 24.78 -6.65 -33.89
N MET A 230 26.07 -6.83 -34.20
CA MET A 230 26.82 -6.56 -35.46
C MET A 230 27.70 -5.29 -35.32
N ALA A 231 29.01 -5.31 -35.58
CA ALA A 231 29.81 -6.26 -36.35
C ALA A 231 31.28 -6.20 -35.93
N ALA A 232 31.96 -7.34 -36.11
CA ALA A 232 33.41 -7.40 -36.27
C ALA A 232 33.82 -6.73 -37.59
N LEU A 233 34.85 -5.90 -37.53
CA LEU A 233 35.90 -5.69 -38.54
C LEU A 233 37.14 -5.16 -37.81
#